data_AF-A0A3E0WVP8-F1
#
_entry.id   AF-A0A3E0WVP8-F1
#
_cell.length_a   1.000
_cell.length_b   1.000
_cell.length_c   1.000
_cell.angle_alpha   90.00
_cell.angle_beta   90.00
_cell.angle_gamma   90.00
#
_symmetry.space_group_name_H-M   'P 1'
#
loop_
_entity.id
_entity.type
_entity.pdbx_description
1 polymer ?
#
loop_
_entity_poly.entity_id
_entity_poly.type
_entity_poly.pdbx_seq_one_letter_code
_entity_poly.pdbx_strand_id
1 'polypeptide(L)'
;MPKYDISEIIRAQKEYLERTGSPDFPPASGRCWNCGLNIYEQHYWQIENGIKVRVSTEKEARLITGITVEKAGSELVTGCPHCNRSYCD
;
A
#
# COMPACT_ATOMS: atom_id res chain seq x y z
N MET A 1 11.34 13.07 -1.28
CA MET A 1 11.62 11.61 -1.28
C MET A 1 10.38 10.93 -0.73
N PRO A 2 9.87 9.87 -1.37
CA PRO A 2 8.70 9.17 -0.87
C PRO A 2 9.00 8.59 0.52
N LYS A 3 8.24 9.01 1.52
CA LYS A 3 8.38 8.55 2.90
C LYS A 3 7.49 7.32 3.09
N TYR A 4 8.12 6.18 3.38
CA TYR A 4 7.44 4.90 3.65
C TYR A 4 7.40 4.57 5.15
N ASP A 5 7.26 5.61 5.98
CA ASP A 5 7.17 5.44 7.43
C ASP A 5 5.78 4.93 7.79
N ILE A 6 5.68 3.65 8.17
CA ILE A 6 4.41 2.96 8.40
C ILE A 6 3.55 3.67 9.44
N SER A 7 4.16 4.15 10.53
CA SER A 7 3.43 4.83 11.61
C SER A 7 2.83 6.15 11.13
N GLU A 8 3.60 6.92 10.37
CA GLU A 8 3.13 8.19 9.78
C GLU A 8 2.07 7.95 8.71
N ILE A 9 2.18 6.87 7.93
CA ILE A 9 1.18 6.50 6.91
C ILE A 9 -0.15 6.15 7.57
N ILE A 10 -0.13 5.32 8.62
CA ILE A 10 -1.34 4.96 9.36
C ILE A 10 -1.99 6.21 9.94
N ARG A 11 -1.19 7.11 10.52
CA ARG A 11 -1.71 8.38 11.05
C ARG A 11 -2.33 9.24 9.94
N ALA A 12 -1.64 9.43 8.82
CA ALA A 12 -2.11 10.22 7.69
C ALA A 12 -3.40 9.66 7.07
N GLN A 13 -3.50 8.32 6.93
CA GLN A 13 -4.73 7.68 6.44
C GLN A 13 -5.89 7.92 7.41
N LYS A 14 -5.65 7.76 8.71
CA LYS A 14 -6.67 8.00 9.74
C LYS A 14 -7.14 9.45 9.72
N GLU A 15 -6.23 10.41 9.68
CA GLU A 15 -6.55 11.84 9.56
C GLU A 15 -7.36 12.13 8.29
N TYR A 16 -7.02 11.48 7.16
CA TYR A 16 -7.76 11.61 5.91
C TYR A 16 -9.19 11.05 6.03
N LEU A 17 -9.35 9.86 6.62
CA LEU A 17 -10.65 9.24 6.86
C LEU A 17 -11.52 10.10 7.77
N GLU A 18 -10.99 10.59 8.89
CA GLU A 18 -11.69 11.47 9.83
C GLU A 18 -12.12 12.79 9.17
N ARG A 19 -11.24 13.39 8.34
CA ARG A 19 -11.54 14.63 7.62
C ARG A 19 -12.59 14.45 6.53
N THR A 20 -12.59 13.32 5.83
CA THR A 20 -13.49 13.08 4.68
C THR A 20 -14.77 12.35 5.06
N GLY A 21 -14.84 11.73 6.25
CA GLY A 21 -15.93 10.83 6.62
C GLY A 21 -15.96 9.53 5.82
N SER A 22 -14.83 9.17 5.19
CA SER A 22 -14.73 7.97 4.36
C SER A 22 -14.80 6.68 5.22
N PRO A 23 -15.28 5.56 4.65
CA PRO A 23 -15.31 4.30 5.38
C PRO A 23 -13.90 3.80 5.71
N ASP A 24 -13.77 3.14 6.86
CA ASP A 24 -12.51 2.53 7.30
C ASP A 24 -12.26 1.20 6.55
N PHE A 25 -11.97 1.30 5.25
CA PHE A 25 -11.60 0.18 4.39
C PHE A 25 -10.18 -0.35 4.59
N PRO A 26 -9.15 0.49 4.78
CA PRO A 26 -7.78 0.00 4.91
C PRO A 26 -7.65 -0.80 6.21
N PRO A 27 -6.93 -1.94 6.21
CA PRO A 27 -6.66 -2.67 7.43
C PRO A 27 -5.90 -1.78 8.43
N ALA A 28 -6.39 -1.67 9.66
CA ALA A 28 -5.74 -0.90 10.73
C ALA A 28 -4.29 -1.36 11.00
N SER A 29 -4.00 -2.65 10.80
CA SER A 29 -2.65 -3.22 10.91
C SER A 29 -1.77 -3.01 9.67
N GLY A 30 -2.35 -2.51 8.57
CA GLY A 30 -1.73 -2.43 7.25
C GLY A 30 -1.62 -3.77 6.51
N ARG A 31 -1.88 -4.92 7.15
CA ARG A 31 -1.74 -6.23 6.50
C ARG A 31 -2.95 -6.56 5.63
N CYS A 32 -2.68 -6.86 4.36
CA CYS A 32 -3.68 -7.36 3.44
C CYS A 32 -4.13 -8.77 3.85
N TRP A 33 -5.44 -9.00 3.90
CA TRP A 33 -6.03 -10.31 4.20
C TRP A 33 -5.73 -11.38 3.15
N ASN A 34 -5.49 -10.97 1.89
CA ASN A 34 -5.28 -11.89 0.78
C ASN A 34 -3.81 -12.30 0.62
N CYS A 35 -2.88 -11.33 0.56
CA CYS A 35 -1.46 -11.62 0.36
C CYS A 35 -0.62 -11.60 1.64
N GLY A 36 -1.16 -11.16 2.78
CA GLY A 36 -0.46 -11.07 4.05
C GLY A 36 0.59 -9.95 4.14
N LEU A 37 0.87 -9.25 3.04
CA LEU A 37 1.83 -8.15 2.99
C LEU A 37 1.25 -6.86 3.57
N ASN A 38 2.13 -6.02 4.11
CA ASN A 38 1.75 -4.70 4.61
C ASN A 38 1.62 -3.72 3.44
N ILE A 39 0.42 -3.19 3.21
CA ILE A 39 0.12 -2.28 2.10
C ILE A 39 0.90 -0.96 2.14
N TYR A 40 1.35 -0.57 3.32
CA TYR A 40 2.16 0.63 3.55
C TYR A 40 3.65 0.38 3.29
N GLU A 41 4.08 -0.88 3.29
CA GLU A 41 5.48 -1.23 3.08
C GLU A 41 5.86 -1.16 1.60
N GLN A 42 7.06 -0.65 1.34
CA GLN A 42 7.60 -0.63 -0.01
C GLN A 42 8.04 -2.04 -0.41
N HIS A 43 7.54 -2.50 -1.56
CA HIS A 43 7.93 -3.77 -2.15
C HIS A 43 8.33 -3.61 -3.61
N TYR A 44 9.38 -4.33 -3.96
CA TYR A 44 9.95 -4.36 -5.30
C TYR A 44 9.52 -5.63 -6.02
N TRP A 45 9.11 -5.46 -7.27
CA TRP A 45 8.61 -6.56 -8.09
C TRP A 45 9.22 -6.51 -9.47
N GLN A 46 9.54 -7.69 -9.98
CA GLN A 46 9.89 -7.93 -11.37
C GLN A 46 8.74 -8.67 -12.05
N ILE A 47 8.63 -8.51 -13.37
CA ILE A 47 7.68 -9.27 -14.18
C ILE A 47 8.50 -10.24 -15.01
N GLU A 48 8.39 -11.53 -14.68
CA GLU A 48 9.04 -12.63 -15.39
C GLU A 48 7.96 -13.50 -16.02
N ASN A 49 7.95 -13.63 -17.35
CA ASN A 49 6.96 -14.42 -18.09
C ASN A 49 5.49 -14.09 -17.74
N GLY A 50 5.19 -12.82 -17.46
CA GLY A 50 3.85 -12.37 -17.07
C GLY A 50 3.49 -12.62 -15.60
N ILE A 51 4.38 -13.22 -14.82
CA ILE A 51 4.21 -13.47 -13.39
C ILE A 51 4.96 -12.40 -12.60
N LYS A 52 4.31 -11.88 -11.56
CA LYS A 52 4.89 -10.88 -10.65
C LYS A 52 5.72 -11.59 -9.57
N VAL A 53 7.03 -11.38 -9.58
CA VAL A 53 8.01 -12.00 -8.66
C VAL A 53 8.61 -10.92 -7.77
N ARG A 54 8.77 -11.21 -6.47
CA ARG A 54 9.34 -10.24 -5.51
C ARG A 54 10.85 -10.24 -5.60
N VAL A 55 11.44 -9.05 -5.68
CA VAL A 55 12.89 -8.85 -5.73
C VAL A 55 13.37 -8.04 -4.52
N SER A 56 14.67 -8.09 -4.23
CA SER A 56 15.24 -7.46 -3.04
C SER A 56 15.70 -6.03 -3.28
N THR A 57 15.97 -5.64 -4.54
CA THR A 57 16.53 -4.33 -4.87
C THR A 57 15.65 -3.55 -5.84
N GLU A 58 15.69 -2.22 -5.73
CA GLU A 58 14.98 -1.33 -6.66
C GLU A 58 15.49 -1.46 -8.10
N LYS A 59 16.77 -1.80 -8.29
CA LYS A 59 17.41 -1.89 -9.62
C LYS A 59 16.86 -3.04 -10.44
N GLU A 60 16.47 -4.12 -9.78
CA GLU A 60 15.84 -5.28 -10.38
C GLU A 60 14.32 -5.10 -10.50
N ALA A 61 13.76 -4.12 -9.78
CA ALA A 61 12.34 -3.86 -9.74
C ALA A 61 11.88 -3.24 -11.05
N ARG A 62 10.96 -3.91 -11.73
CA ARG A 62 10.18 -3.33 -12.82
C ARG A 62 8.97 -2.54 -12.31
N LEU A 63 8.51 -2.88 -11.10
CA LEU A 63 7.37 -2.25 -10.44
C LEU A 63 7.66 -2.10 -8.95
N ILE A 64 7.44 -0.89 -8.44
CA ILE A 64 7.49 -0.59 -7.01
C ILE A 64 6.05 -0.39 -6.53
N THR A 65 5.72 -1.01 -5.42
CA THR A 65 4.39 -0.93 -4.80
C THR A 65 4.53 -0.58 -3.34
N GLY A 66 3.46 -0.04 -2.75
CA GLY A 66 3.43 0.49 -1.41
C GLY A 66 2.70 1.82 -1.43
N ILE A 67 2.24 2.26 -0.26
CA ILE A 67 1.55 3.53 -0.11
C ILE A 67 2.50 4.47 0.63
N THR A 68 2.71 5.67 0.09
CA THR A 68 3.50 6.70 0.74
C THR A 68 2.64 7.50 1.72
N VAL A 69 3.27 8.19 2.67
CA VAL A 69 2.57 9.10 3.61
C VAL A 69 1.70 10.11 2.84
N GLU A 70 2.24 10.67 1.76
CA GLU A 70 1.55 11.65 0.93
C GLU A 70 0.27 11.07 0.31
N LYS A 71 0.35 9.87 -0.28
CA LYS A 71 -0.80 9.22 -0.90
C LYS A 71 -1.87 8.84 0.12
N ALA A 72 -1.47 8.36 1.30
CA ALA A 72 -2.40 8.06 2.40
C ALA A 72 -3.09 9.31 2.95
N GLY A 73 -2.40 10.47 2.95
CA GLY A 73 -2.97 11.75 3.38
C GLY A 73 -3.84 12.45 2.34
N SER A 74 -3.84 11.98 1.09
CA SER A 74 -4.57 12.60 -0.03
C SER A 74 -5.68 11.73 -0.62
N GLU A 75 -5.60 10.40 -0.49
CA GLU A 75 -6.49 9.45 -1.15
C GLU A 75 -6.94 8.31 -0.22
N LEU A 76 -8.16 7.82 -0.45
CA LEU A 76 -8.67 6.63 0.23
C LEU A 76 -8.02 5.36 -0.32
N VAL A 77 -7.40 4.57 0.56
CA VAL A 77 -6.85 3.27 0.18
C VAL A 77 -7.97 2.24 0.14
N THR A 78 -8.46 1.95 -1.06
CA THR A 78 -9.57 1.02 -1.30
C THR A 78 -9.10 -0.39 -1.67
N GLY A 79 -7.81 -0.65 -1.76
CA GLY A 79 -7.27 -1.96 -2.14
C GLY A 79 -5.79 -2.14 -1.85
N CYS A 80 -5.33 -3.39 -1.95
CA CYS A 80 -3.94 -3.76 -1.75
C CYS A 80 -3.09 -3.41 -2.98
N PRO A 81 -2.04 -2.58 -2.86
CA PRO A 81 -1.16 -2.23 -3.97
C PRO A 81 -0.27 -3.41 -4.43
N HIS A 82 -0.19 -4.49 -3.65
CA HIS A 82 0.68 -5.63 -3.95
C HIS A 82 -0.03 -6.71 -4.77
N CYS A 83 -1.21 -7.14 -4.31
CA CYS A 83 -1.99 -8.19 -4.97
C CYS A 83 -3.17 -7.64 -5.78
N ASN A 84 -3.36 -6.31 -5.82
CA ASN A 84 -4.43 -5.62 -6.55
C ASN A 84 -5.84 -6.08 -6.12
N ARG A 85 -5.99 -6.53 -4.87
CA ARG A 85 -7.29 -6.92 -4.31
C ARG A 85 -8.00 -5.72 -3.69
N SER A 86 -9.27 -5.51 -4.06
CA SER A 86 -10.13 -4.49 -3.45
C SER A 86 -10.51 -4.86 -2.01
N TYR A 87 -10.63 -3.86 -1.15
CA TYR A 87 -11.23 -3.92 0.18
C TYR A 87 -12.68 -3.45 0.19
N CYS A 88 -13.09 -2.71 -0.84
CA CYS A 88 -14.50 -2.44 -1.11
C CYS A 88 -15.07 -3.66 -1.85
N ASP A 89 -16.03 -4.33 -1.23
CA ASP A 89 -16.93 -5.32 -1.85
C ASP A 89 -18.33 -4.70 -1.95
#